data_AF-A0A645HRS6-F1
#
_entry.id   AF-A0A645HRS6-F1
#
_cell.length_a   1.000
_cell.length_b   1.000
_cell.length_c   1.000
_cell.angle_alpha   90.00
_cell.angle_beta   90.00
_cell.angle_gamma   90.00
#
_symmetry.space_group_name_H-M   'P 1'
#
loop_
_entity.id
_entity.type
_entity.pdbx_description
1 polymer ?
#
loop_
_entity_poly.entity_id
_entity_poly.type
_entity_poly.pdbx_seq_one_letter_code
_entity_poly.pdbx_strand_id
1 'polypeptide(L)'
;MKNLDKSITFINALKKEIKKTDMEEIDFNIYDKISFSIHEFSNKMGSLNTFNTKSISKYFLDFQKDVLSLYIYIQGKIVQKQEDINTSTYMVLNTMIVQKKEQIKGLERLNEKYYQFK
;
A
#
# COMPACT_ATOMS: atom_id res chain seq x y z
N MET A 1 -6.90 -18.08 -3.02
CA MET A 1 -7.84 -17.46 -3.99
C MET A 1 -8.76 -16.45 -3.34
N LYS A 2 -9.66 -16.81 -2.40
CA LYS A 2 -10.64 -15.87 -1.77
C LYS A 2 -10.13 -14.47 -1.34
N ASN A 3 -8.90 -14.33 -0.81
CA ASN A 3 -8.37 -13.01 -0.39
C ASN A 3 -7.78 -12.18 -1.55
N LEU A 4 -7.29 -12.84 -2.61
CA LEU A 4 -6.86 -12.17 -3.84
C LEU A 4 -8.09 -11.58 -4.54
N ASP A 5 -9.16 -12.36 -4.62
CA ASP A 5 -10.45 -11.93 -5.20
C ASP A 5 -11.02 -10.72 -4.46
N LYS A 6 -10.93 -10.70 -3.13
CA LYS A 6 -11.32 -9.53 -2.30
C LYS A 6 -10.49 -8.29 -2.62
N SER A 7 -9.19 -8.44 -2.84
CA SER A 7 -8.29 -7.31 -3.13
C SER A 7 -8.57 -6.71 -4.51
N ILE A 8 -8.79 -7.57 -5.51
CA ILE A 8 -9.20 -7.15 -6.86
C ILE A 8 -10.56 -6.45 -6.81
N THR A 9 -11.52 -7.03 -6.08
CA THR A 9 -12.86 -6.46 -5.90
C THR A 9 -12.79 -5.07 -5.25
N PHE A 10 -12.01 -4.93 -4.18
CA PHE A 10 -11.78 -3.64 -3.52
C PHE A 10 -11.19 -2.60 -4.48
N ILE A 11 -10.12 -2.94 -5.22
CA ILE A 11 -9.51 -1.99 -6.16
C ILE A 11 -10.49 -1.58 -7.26
N ASN A 12 -11.28 -2.53 -7.78
CA ASN A 12 -12.27 -2.24 -8.81
C ASN A 12 -13.41 -1.37 -8.29
N ALA A 13 -13.84 -1.56 -7.04
CA ALA A 13 -14.82 -0.69 -6.40
C ALA A 13 -14.26 0.73 -6.23
N LEU A 14 -13.06 0.85 -5.67
CA LEU A 14 -12.39 2.13 -5.46
C LEU A 14 -12.18 2.91 -6.77
N LYS A 15 -11.76 2.23 -7.85
CA LYS A 15 -11.65 2.84 -9.18
C LYS A 15 -12.97 3.38 -9.71
N LYS A 16 -14.09 2.69 -9.42
CA LYS A 16 -15.42 3.16 -9.83
C LYS A 16 -15.87 4.37 -9.01
N GLU A 17 -15.50 4.42 -7.74
CA GLU A 17 -15.78 5.56 -6.87
C GLU A 17 -14.99 6.80 -7.31
N ILE A 18 -13.67 6.66 -7.52
CA ILE A 18 -12.81 7.75 -8.00
C ILE A 18 -13.34 8.37 -9.30
N LYS A 19 -13.84 7.55 -10.23
CA LYS A 19 -14.40 8.05 -11.51
C LYS A 19 -15.68 8.89 -11.35
N LYS A 20 -16.36 8.80 -10.21
CA LYS A 20 -17.58 9.55 -9.89
C LYS A 20 -17.31 10.76 -9.02
N THR A 21 -16.08 10.92 -8.55
CA THR A 21 -15.67 12.00 -7.65
C THR A 21 -14.91 13.04 -8.46
N ASP A 22 -15.23 14.31 -8.25
CA ASP A 22 -14.41 15.40 -8.75
C ASP A 22 -13.10 15.42 -7.95
N MET A 23 -12.03 14.97 -8.60
CA MET A 23 -10.70 14.93 -8.02
C MET A 23 -10.04 16.30 -8.10
N GLU A 24 -9.24 16.62 -7.09
CA GLU A 24 -8.47 17.86 -7.09
C GLU A 24 -7.43 17.87 -8.21
N GLU A 25 -7.09 19.05 -8.70
CA GLU A 25 -5.93 19.23 -9.57
C GLU A 25 -4.67 18.89 -8.78
N ILE A 26 -3.80 18.07 -9.38
CA ILE A 26 -2.57 17.65 -8.75
C ILE A 26 -1.47 18.70 -8.96
N ASP A 27 -0.82 19.11 -7.87
CA ASP A 27 0.39 19.93 -7.95
C ASP A 27 1.54 19.12 -8.59
N PHE A 28 2.13 19.63 -9.66
CA PHE A 28 3.18 18.94 -10.42
C PHE A 28 4.45 18.66 -9.59
N ASN A 29 4.82 19.54 -8.67
CA ASN A 29 5.97 19.34 -7.79
C ASN A 29 5.68 18.23 -6.75
N ILE A 30 4.43 18.13 -6.27
CA ILE A 30 3.99 17.00 -5.44
C ILE A 30 4.03 15.70 -6.27
N TYR A 31 3.49 15.72 -7.49
CA TYR A 31 3.48 14.56 -8.38
C TYR A 31 4.90 14.05 -8.67
N ASP A 32 5.84 14.93 -9.01
CA ASP A 32 7.21 14.57 -9.33
C ASP A 32 7.91 13.91 -8.13
N LYS A 33 7.75 14.48 -6.93
CA LYS A 33 8.28 13.91 -5.68
C LYS A 33 7.70 12.54 -5.37
N ILE A 34 6.40 12.35 -5.59
CA ILE A 34 5.74 11.05 -5.41
C ILE A 34 6.28 10.04 -6.42
N SER A 35 6.39 10.43 -7.69
CA SER A 35 6.89 9.59 -8.77
C SER A 35 8.33 9.15 -8.52
N PHE A 36 9.20 10.07 -8.08
CA PHE A 36 10.55 9.77 -7.64
C PHE A 36 10.58 8.77 -6.48
N SER A 37 9.71 8.95 -5.48
CA SER A 37 9.64 8.05 -4.31
C SER A 37 9.21 6.63 -4.70
N ILE A 38 8.27 6.51 -5.64
CA ILE A 38 7.83 5.22 -6.19
C ILE A 38 8.97 4.57 -7.00
N HIS A 39 9.69 5.35 -7.80
CA HIS A 39 10.83 4.87 -8.57
C HIS A 39 11.94 4.32 -7.66
N GLU A 40 12.33 5.09 -6.65
CA GLU A 40 13.30 4.69 -5.64
C GLU A 40 12.89 3.42 -4.90
N PHE A 41 11.60 3.31 -4.55
CA PHE A 41 11.07 2.11 -3.93
C PHE A 41 11.16 0.88 -4.85
N SER A 42 10.83 1.04 -6.13
CA SER A 42 10.90 -0.03 -7.13
C SER A 42 12.34 -0.54 -7.31
N ASN A 43 13.32 0.36 -7.30
CA ASN A 43 14.74 0.01 -7.47
C ASN A 43 15.32 -0.73 -6.25
N LYS A 44 14.70 -0.59 -5.07
CA LYS A 44 15.12 -1.25 -3.83
C LYS A 44 14.59 -2.68 -3.69
N MET A 45 13.72 -3.14 -4.59
CA MET A 45 13.25 -4.52 -4.58
C MET A 45 14.42 -5.48 -4.90
N GLY A 46 15.02 -6.05 -3.85
CA GLY A 46 16.15 -6.97 -3.97
C GLY A 46 15.73 -8.37 -4.45
N SER A 47 16.72 -9.14 -4.90
CA SER A 47 16.52 -10.56 -5.20
C SER A 47 16.43 -11.38 -3.92
N LEU A 48 15.43 -12.26 -3.86
CA LEU A 48 15.37 -13.31 -2.84
C LEU A 48 16.47 -14.34 -3.10
N ASN A 49 17.48 -14.39 -2.25
CA ASN A 49 18.57 -15.37 -2.37
C ASN A 49 18.30 -16.68 -1.60
N THR A 50 17.05 -16.94 -1.20
CA THR A 50 16.68 -18.10 -0.39
C THR A 50 15.41 -18.77 -0.88
N PHE A 51 15.41 -20.11 -0.96
CA PHE A 51 14.26 -20.91 -1.39
C PHE A 51 13.46 -21.52 -0.23
N ASN A 52 13.78 -21.19 1.02
CA ASN A 52 13.02 -21.66 2.18
C ASN A 52 11.67 -20.93 2.26
N THR A 53 10.57 -21.68 2.35
CA THR A 53 9.20 -21.17 2.48
C THR A 53 9.03 -20.20 3.64
N LYS A 54 9.68 -20.42 4.79
CA LYS A 54 9.63 -19.49 5.94
C LYS A 54 10.28 -18.14 5.61
N SER A 55 11.45 -18.17 4.98
CA SER A 55 12.18 -16.97 4.56
C SER A 55 11.42 -16.21 3.47
N ILE A 56 10.83 -16.93 2.51
CA ILE A 56 9.98 -16.36 1.46
C ILE A 56 8.75 -15.69 2.09
N SER A 57 8.05 -16.36 3.00
CA SER A 57 6.88 -15.81 3.70
C SER A 57 7.22 -14.53 4.47
N LYS A 58 8.34 -14.55 5.22
CA LYS A 58 8.84 -13.39 5.95
C LYS A 58 9.18 -12.23 5.01
N TYR A 59 9.91 -12.51 3.93
CA TYR A 59 10.26 -11.50 2.92
C TYR A 59 9.00 -10.85 2.35
N PHE A 60 8.00 -11.65 1.95
CA PHE A 60 6.76 -11.09 1.40
C PHE A 60 6.02 -10.24 2.43
N LEU A 61 5.96 -10.66 3.70
CA LEU A 61 5.34 -9.88 4.76
C LEU A 61 6.06 -8.54 4.98
N ASP A 62 7.39 -8.56 5.09
CA ASP A 62 8.21 -7.37 5.27
C ASP A 62 8.05 -6.43 4.06
N PHE A 63 8.06 -6.97 2.84
CA PHE A 63 7.76 -6.22 1.62
C PHE A 63 6.37 -5.57 1.64
N GLN A 64 5.33 -6.26 2.10
CA GLN A 64 4.00 -5.65 2.22
C GLN A 64 3.99 -4.47 3.22
N LYS A 65 4.78 -4.55 4.31
CA LYS A 65 4.94 -3.47 5.29
C LYS A 65 5.69 -2.27 4.70
N ASP A 66 6.68 -2.52 3.87
CA ASP A 66 7.41 -1.45 3.16
C ASP A 66 6.47 -0.72 2.17
N VAL A 67 5.60 -1.46 1.46
CA VAL A 67 4.56 -0.86 0.61
C VAL A 67 3.59 0.00 1.43
N LEU A 68 3.17 -0.46 2.62
CA LEU A 68 2.33 0.36 3.51
C LEU A 68 3.04 1.65 3.94
N SER A 69 4.33 1.55 4.25
CA SER A 69 5.16 2.72 4.62
C SER A 69 5.25 3.73 3.47
N LEU A 70 5.39 3.25 2.23
CA LEU A 70 5.34 4.10 1.04
C LEU A 70 4.00 4.84 0.92
N TYR A 71 2.86 4.16 1.15
CA TYR A 71 1.55 4.81 1.08
C TYR A 71 1.40 5.92 2.12
N ILE A 72 1.81 5.66 3.36
CA ILE A 72 1.78 6.66 4.45
C ILE A 72 2.70 7.85 4.11
N TYR A 73 3.89 7.56 3.58
CA TYR A 73 4.84 8.59 3.18
C TYR A 73 4.27 9.48 2.06
N ILE A 74 3.68 8.89 1.01
CA ILE A 74 3.02 9.61 -0.07
C ILE A 74 1.86 10.46 0.47
N GLN A 75 1.05 9.92 1.38
CA GLN A 75 -0.04 10.68 2.00
C GLN A 75 0.48 11.91 2.74
N GLY A 76 1.57 11.77 3.49
CA GLY A 76 2.23 12.89 4.15
C GLY A 76 2.80 13.94 3.19
N LYS A 77 3.15 13.56 1.95
CA LYS A 77 3.57 14.52 0.91
C LYS A 77 2.41 15.26 0.26
N ILE A 78 1.22 14.66 0.23
CA ILE A 78 0.02 15.29 -0.32
C ILE A 78 -0.50 16.38 0.64
N VAL A 79 -0.34 16.19 1.95
CA VAL A 79 -0.74 17.18 2.96
C VAL A 79 0.29 18.31 3.04
N GLN A 80 0.03 19.43 2.38
CA GLN A 80 0.83 20.67 2.45
C GLN A 80 0.22 21.68 3.43
N LYS A 81 -1.11 21.64 3.61
CA LYS A 81 -1.88 22.46 4.54
C LYS A 81 -2.94 21.60 5.25
N GLN A 82 -3.49 22.13 6.34
CA GLN A 82 -4.42 21.38 7.19
C GLN A 82 -5.67 20.93 6.43
N GLU A 83 -6.13 21.73 5.46
CA GLU A 83 -7.33 21.46 4.67
C GLU A 83 -7.16 20.27 3.73
N ASP A 84 -5.92 19.90 3.37
CA ASP A 84 -5.65 18.83 2.41
C ASP A 84 -6.09 17.45 2.92
N ILE A 85 -6.27 17.30 4.23
CA ILE A 85 -6.83 16.08 4.83
C ILE A 85 -8.28 15.81 4.40
N ASN A 86 -8.96 16.85 3.90
CA ASN A 86 -10.34 16.78 3.43
C ASN A 86 -10.43 16.60 1.91
N THR A 87 -9.31 16.44 1.21
CA THR A 87 -9.29 16.19 -0.24
C THR A 87 -9.67 14.76 -0.56
N SER A 88 -10.34 14.55 -1.69
CA SER A 88 -10.65 13.27 -2.29
C SER A 88 -9.40 12.42 -2.46
N THR A 89 -8.30 13.02 -2.92
CA THR A 89 -7.00 12.35 -3.05
C THR A 89 -6.51 11.79 -1.72
N TYR A 90 -6.55 12.58 -0.64
CA TYR A 90 -6.18 12.13 0.70
C TYR A 90 -7.10 11.00 1.19
N MET A 91 -8.42 11.14 1.01
CA MET A 91 -9.41 10.14 1.45
C MET A 91 -9.24 8.79 0.73
N VAL A 92 -8.99 8.82 -0.59
CA VAL A 92 -8.72 7.62 -1.39
C VAL A 92 -7.47 6.92 -0.88
N LEU A 93 -6.38 7.65 -0.67
CA LEU A 93 -5.13 7.08 -0.18
C LEU A 93 -5.27 6.55 1.25
N ASN A 94 -6.01 7.24 2.11
CA ASN A 94 -6.34 6.77 3.46
C ASN A 94 -7.10 5.43 3.40
N THR A 95 -8.06 5.31 2.50
CA THR A 95 -8.85 4.08 2.29
C THR A 95 -7.93 2.93 1.85
N MET A 96 -6.97 3.19 0.97
CA MET A 96 -5.94 2.21 0.58
C MET A 96 -5.04 1.80 1.75
N ILE A 97 -4.63 2.75 2.59
CA ILE A 97 -3.80 2.50 3.79
C ILE A 97 -4.54 1.60 4.78
N VAL A 98 -5.81 1.88 5.07
CA VAL A 98 -6.64 1.07 5.98
C VAL A 98 -6.77 -0.36 5.45
N GLN A 99 -7.11 -0.52 4.16
CA GLN A 99 -7.24 -1.84 3.55
C GLN A 99 -5.91 -2.62 3.60
N LYS A 100 -4.79 -1.95 3.33
CA LYS A 100 -3.46 -2.56 3.37
C LYS A 100 -3.07 -3.02 4.77
N LYS A 101 -3.38 -2.24 5.82
CA LYS A 101 -3.18 -2.63 7.22
C LYS A 101 -3.94 -3.92 7.56
N GLU A 102 -5.20 -4.04 7.13
CA GLU A 102 -6.00 -5.25 7.37
C GLU A 102 -5.45 -6.47 6.62
N GLN A 103 -4.97 -6.29 5.39
CA GLN A 103 -4.29 -7.36 4.64
C GLN A 103 -3.02 -7.83 5.36
N ILE A 104 -2.18 -6.91 5.84
CA ILE A 104 -0.94 -7.23 6.57
C ILE A 104 -1.26 -7.99 7.86
N LYS A 105 -2.22 -7.53 8.67
CA LYS A 105 -2.68 -8.26 9.87
C LYS A 105 -3.18 -9.67 9.54
N GLY A 106 -3.81 -9.85 8.39
CA GLY A 106 -4.21 -11.16 7.88
C GLY A 106 -3.00 -12.07 7.62
N LEU A 107 -1.96 -11.53 6.99
CA LEU A 107 -0.72 -12.25 6.70
C LEU A 107 0.08 -12.55 7.97
N GLU A 108 0.15 -11.62 8.92
CA GLU A 108 0.81 -11.83 10.22
C GLU A 108 0.19 -13.00 10.98
N ARG A 109 -1.14 -13.02 11.11
CA ARG A 109 -1.87 -14.14 11.74
C ARG A 109 -1.63 -15.48 11.06
N LEU A 110 -1.53 -15.50 9.72
CA LEU A 110 -1.18 -16.72 8.99
C LEU A 110 0.27 -17.14 9.29
N ASN A 111 1.20 -16.20 9.25
CA ASN A 111 2.62 -16.48 9.48
C ASN A 111 2.86 -17.03 10.90
N GLU A 112 2.18 -16.46 11.91
CA GLU A 112 2.18 -16.95 13.29
C GLU A 112 1.63 -18.38 13.38
N LYS A 113 0.47 -18.63 12.77
CA LYS A 113 -0.19 -19.93 12.81
C LYS A 113 0.66 -21.06 12.20
N TYR A 114 1.40 -20.78 11.13
CA TYR A 114 2.08 -21.82 10.35
C TYR A 114 3.60 -21.92 10.61
N TYR A 115 4.25 -20.90 11.17
CA TYR A 115 5.72 -20.87 11.27
C TYR A 115 6.29 -20.55 12.67
N GLN A 116 5.43 -20.40 13.70
CA GLN A 116 5.83 -20.26 15.11
C GLN A 116 5.79 -21.60 15.90
N PHE A 117 5.43 -22.73 15.28
CA PHE A 117 5.48 -24.06 15.91
C PHE A 117 6.46 -25.00 15.19
N LYS A 118 7.76 -24.79 15.42
CA LYS A 118 8.87 -25.77 15.47
C LYS A 118 10.22 -25.05 15.40
#